data_AF-G9WSA1-F1
#
_entry.id   AF-G9WSA1-F1
#
_cell.length_a   1.000
_cell.length_b   1.000
_cell.length_c   1.000
_cell.angle_alpha   90.00
_cell.angle_beta   90.00
_cell.angle_gamma   90.00
#
_symmetry.space_group_name_H-M   'P 1'
#
loop_
_entity.id
_entity.type
_entity.pdbx_description
1 polymer ?
#
loop_
_entity_poly.entity_id
_entity_poly.type
_entity_poly.pdbx_seq_one_letter_code
_entity_poly.pdbx_strand_id
1 'polypeptide(L)'
;MQVLIINGSPRKNGVTAAVLHRIEENLRGAGIEVLFYNLGEMKMSHCTGCNYCYRTGYCCMEDDAELLSKRIEEADGIVLGSPTYASNVSGLMKDFIDRGHFVIEQLLHKKYCITVASGENYGSQDTLKVLKNFESSEESCVIFRRKIERTAPN
;
A
#
# COMPACT_ATOMS: atom_id res chain seq x y z
N MET A 1 -15.27 -7.59 11.26
CA MET A 1 -13.84 -7.36 10.99
C MET A 1 -13.68 -7.08 9.52
N GLN A 2 -13.11 -5.93 9.18
CA GLN A 2 -12.90 -5.48 7.81
C GLN A 2 -11.43 -5.19 7.57
N VAL A 3 -10.88 -5.67 6.46
CA VAL A 3 -9.49 -5.44 6.04
C VAL A 3 -9.47 -4.71 4.70
N LEU A 4 -8.69 -3.63 4.65
CA LEU A 4 -8.43 -2.88 3.43
C LEU A 4 -7.17 -3.40 2.75
N ILE A 5 -7.21 -3.66 1.45
CA ILE A 5 -6.03 -4.03 0.66
C ILE A 5 -5.76 -2.92 -0.36
N ILE A 6 -4.56 -2.35 -0.32
CA ILE A 6 -4.12 -1.30 -1.24
C ILE A 6 -3.01 -1.84 -2.14
N ASN A 7 -3.30 -1.90 -3.43
CA ASN A 7 -2.34 -2.21 -4.48
C ASN A 7 -1.71 -0.93 -5.03
N GLY A 8 -0.45 -0.68 -4.67
CA GLY A 8 0.37 0.41 -5.20
C GLY A 8 1.01 0.12 -6.56
N SER A 9 0.80 -1.05 -7.15
CA SER A 9 1.31 -1.33 -8.49
C SER A 9 0.51 -0.55 -9.55
N PRO A 10 1.18 0.10 -10.53
CA PRO A 10 0.48 0.62 -11.71
C PRO A 10 -0.11 -0.50 -12.58
N ARG A 11 0.37 -1.74 -12.41
CA ARG A 11 -0.15 -2.94 -13.09
C ARG A 11 -1.18 -3.63 -12.20
N LYS A 12 -2.45 -3.54 -12.58
CA LYS A 12 -3.59 -4.17 -11.87
C LYS A 12 -3.52 -5.70 -11.85
N ASN A 13 -2.92 -6.31 -12.87
CA ASN A 13 -2.74 -7.76 -12.98
C ASN A 13 -1.26 -8.16 -12.85
N GLY A 14 -0.47 -7.35 -12.12
CA GLY A 14 0.96 -7.59 -11.92
C GLY A 14 1.26 -8.59 -10.79
N VAL A 15 2.56 -8.84 -10.56
CA VAL A 15 3.01 -9.75 -9.49
C VAL A 15 2.54 -9.28 -8.11
N THR A 16 2.62 -7.98 -7.82
CA THR A 16 2.13 -7.41 -6.55
C THR A 16 0.64 -7.71 -6.36
N ALA A 17 -0.17 -7.43 -7.38
CA ALA A 17 -1.62 -7.68 -7.33
C ALA A 17 -1.94 -9.17 -7.15
N ALA A 18 -1.23 -10.06 -7.83
CA ALA A 18 -1.43 -11.51 -7.67
C ALA A 18 -1.19 -11.98 -6.23
N VAL A 19 -0.15 -11.46 -5.56
CA VAL A 19 0.12 -11.76 -4.14
C VAL A 19 -0.99 -11.19 -3.26
N LEU A 20 -1.41 -9.95 -3.50
CA LEU A 20 -2.48 -9.31 -2.74
C LEU A 20 -3.83 -10.02 -2.91
N HIS A 21 -4.18 -10.49 -4.11
CA HIS A 21 -5.40 -11.28 -4.33
C HIS A 21 -5.34 -12.63 -3.63
N ARG A 22 -4.16 -13.25 -3.48
CA ARG A 22 -4.02 -14.47 -2.68
C ARG A 22 -4.26 -14.20 -1.18
N ILE A 23 -3.81 -13.05 -0.68
CA ILE A 23 -4.11 -12.60 0.68
C ILE A 23 -5.62 -12.34 0.83
N GLU A 24 -6.22 -11.63 -0.12
CA GLU A 24 -7.66 -11.40 -0.18
C GLU A 24 -8.47 -12.71 -0.11
N GLU A 25 -8.12 -13.68 -0.94
CA GLU A 25 -8.81 -14.98 -1.02
C GLU A 25 -8.74 -15.73 0.33
N ASN A 26 -7.58 -15.75 0.98
CA ASN A 26 -7.42 -16.36 2.30
C ASN A 26 -8.24 -15.63 3.37
N LEU A 27 -8.24 -14.29 3.37
CA LEU A 27 -9.01 -13.49 4.34
C LEU A 27 -10.52 -13.69 4.15
N ARG A 28 -11.01 -13.63 2.91
CA ARG A 28 -12.42 -13.89 2.57
C ARG A 28 -12.82 -15.32 2.95
N GLY A 29 -11.95 -16.30 2.70
CA GLY A 29 -12.15 -17.70 3.10
C GLY A 29 -12.28 -17.89 4.62
N ALA A 30 -11.67 -17.01 5.41
CA ALA A 30 -11.82 -16.95 6.86
C ALA A 30 -13.05 -16.13 7.33
N GLY A 31 -13.91 -15.69 6.41
CA GLY A 31 -15.11 -14.90 6.72
C GLY A 31 -14.84 -13.42 7.01
N ILE A 32 -13.66 -12.91 6.66
CA ILE A 32 -13.29 -11.50 6.85
C ILE A 32 -13.75 -10.69 5.66
N GLU A 33 -14.38 -9.54 5.91
CA GLU A 33 -14.74 -8.61 4.85
C GLU A 33 -13.46 -7.94 4.30
N VAL A 34 -13.31 -7.93 2.97
CA VAL A 34 -12.15 -7.32 2.32
C VAL A 34 -12.60 -6.27 1.32
N LEU A 35 -12.00 -5.08 1.41
CA LEU A 35 -12.10 -4.02 0.41
C LEU A 35 -10.78 -3.89 -0.32
N PHE A 36 -10.79 -3.93 -1.66
CA PHE A 36 -9.56 -3.92 -2.47
C PHE A 36 -9.51 -2.65 -3.33
N TYR A 37 -8.42 -1.89 -3.25
CA TYR A 37 -8.21 -0.66 -4.01
C TYR A 37 -6.91 -0.72 -4.82
N ASN A 38 -7.00 -0.37 -6.10
CA ASN A 38 -5.83 -0.16 -6.96
C ASN A 38 -5.52 1.33 -7.04
N LEU A 39 -4.35 1.77 -6.55
CA LEU A 39 -3.95 3.17 -6.65
C LEU A 39 -3.86 3.65 -8.11
N GLY A 40 -3.54 2.74 -9.05
CA GLY A 40 -3.52 3.04 -10.48
C GLY A 40 -4.88 3.33 -11.12
N GLU A 41 -5.99 3.15 -10.39
CA GLU A 41 -7.35 3.49 -10.83
C GLU A 41 -7.89 4.78 -10.18
N MET A 42 -7.18 5.29 -9.18
CA MET A 42 -7.64 6.38 -8.35
C MET A 42 -7.10 7.71 -8.87
N LYS A 43 -7.92 8.75 -8.79
CA LYS A 43 -7.54 10.12 -9.07
C LYS A 43 -6.96 10.70 -7.78
N MET A 44 -5.65 10.63 -7.65
CA MET A 44 -4.92 11.19 -6.52
C MET A 44 -3.79 12.07 -7.04
N SER A 45 -3.78 13.32 -6.57
CA SER A 45 -2.73 14.28 -6.92
C SER A 45 -1.57 14.21 -5.91
N HIS A 46 -0.37 14.61 -6.35
CA HIS A 46 0.80 14.72 -5.48
C HIS A 46 0.55 15.66 -4.30
N CYS A 47 1.23 15.40 -3.18
CA CYS A 47 1.22 16.31 -2.03
C CYS A 47 1.90 17.63 -2.40
N THR A 48 1.28 18.75 -2.04
CA THR A 48 1.81 20.10 -2.33
C THR A 48 2.62 20.69 -1.17
N GLY A 49 2.72 20.00 -0.03
CA GLY A 49 3.43 20.50 1.15
C GLY A 49 2.77 21.73 1.79
N CYS A 50 1.47 21.93 1.59
CA CYS A 50 0.74 23.12 2.07
C CYS A 50 0.54 23.17 3.60
N ASN A 51 0.87 22.08 4.30
CA ASN A 51 0.74 21.92 5.76
C ASN A 51 -0.67 22.18 6.31
N TYR A 52 -1.71 22.06 5.48
CA TYR A 52 -3.09 22.23 5.92
C TYR A 52 -3.50 21.16 6.94
N CYS A 53 -3.14 19.90 6.67
CA CYS A 53 -3.42 18.76 7.55
C CYS A 53 -2.85 18.92 8.96
N TYR A 54 -1.66 19.51 9.12
CA TYR A 54 -1.07 19.80 10.43
C TYR A 54 -1.89 20.79 11.27
N ARG A 55 -2.69 21.65 10.63
CA ARG A 55 -3.52 22.65 11.31
C ARG A 55 -4.94 22.17 11.59
N THR A 56 -5.47 21.29 10.73
CA THR A 56 -6.91 20.94 10.74
C THR A 56 -7.20 19.47 10.99
N GLY A 57 -6.20 18.59 10.88
CA GLY A 57 -6.37 17.14 10.99
C GLY A 57 -6.88 16.45 9.71
N TYR A 58 -7.07 17.17 8.60
CA TYR A 58 -7.49 16.58 7.32
C TYR A 58 -6.83 17.27 6.12
N CYS A 59 -6.82 16.61 4.96
CA CYS A 59 -6.27 17.18 3.73
C CYS A 59 -7.28 18.12 3.05
N CYS A 60 -6.85 19.30 2.59
CA CYS A 60 -7.73 20.24 1.85
C CYS A 60 -7.93 19.89 0.37
N MET A 61 -7.22 18.88 -0.13
CA MET A 61 -7.32 18.46 -1.53
C MET A 61 -8.42 17.40 -1.65
N GLU A 62 -9.48 17.75 -2.36
CA GLU A 62 -10.66 16.90 -2.60
C GLU A 62 -10.38 15.92 -3.74
N ASP A 63 -9.78 14.78 -3.39
CA ASP A 63 -9.50 13.70 -4.33
C ASP A 63 -9.60 12.33 -3.63
N ASP A 64 -9.27 11.25 -4.34
CA ASP A 64 -9.51 9.89 -3.85
C ASP A 64 -8.66 9.51 -2.62
N ALA A 65 -7.69 10.35 -2.20
CA ALA A 65 -6.98 10.16 -0.94
C ALA A 65 -7.90 10.32 0.28
N GLU A 66 -8.91 11.20 0.20
CA GLU A 66 -9.88 11.38 1.28
C GLU A 66 -10.80 10.16 1.40
N LEU A 67 -11.20 9.56 0.27
CA LEU A 67 -11.94 8.31 0.25
C LEU A 67 -11.14 7.21 0.96
N LEU A 68 -9.85 7.05 0.63
CA LEU A 68 -9.00 6.05 1.31
C LEU A 68 -8.88 6.33 2.80
N SER A 69 -8.72 7.59 3.20
CA SER A 69 -8.63 7.96 4.62
C SER A 69 -9.87 7.50 5.40
N LYS A 70 -11.07 7.76 4.86
CA LYS A 70 -12.34 7.30 5.47
C LYS A 70 -12.42 5.78 5.56
N ARG A 71 -12.02 5.06 4.49
CA ARG A 71 -12.00 3.59 4.49
C ARG A 71 -11.00 3.00 5.47
N ILE A 72 -9.85 3.64 5.63
CA ILE A 72 -8.83 3.23 6.60
C ILE A 72 -9.35 3.43 8.02
N GLU A 73 -10.02 4.55 8.29
CA GLU A 73 -10.65 4.81 9.59
C GLU A 73 -11.66 3.70 9.97
N GLU A 74 -12.51 3.29 9.04
CA GLU A 74 -13.53 2.23 9.21
C GLU A 74 -12.93 0.80 9.34
N ALA A 75 -11.77 0.53 8.73
CA ALA A 75 -11.21 -0.82 8.67
C ALA A 75 -10.48 -1.23 9.96
N ASP A 76 -10.49 -2.52 10.31
CA ASP A 76 -9.74 -3.06 11.46
C ASP A 76 -8.27 -3.37 11.12
N GLY A 77 -7.98 -3.56 9.82
CA GLY A 77 -6.64 -3.83 9.35
C GLY A 77 -6.41 -3.38 7.90
N ILE A 78 -5.14 -3.32 7.52
CA ILE A 78 -4.70 -2.90 6.20
C ILE A 78 -3.59 -3.82 5.65
N VAL A 79 -3.60 -4.02 4.34
CA VAL A 79 -2.51 -4.66 3.61
C VAL A 79 -2.00 -3.68 2.56
N LEU A 80 -0.74 -3.26 2.68
CA LEU A 80 -0.08 -2.34 1.76
C LEU A 80 0.85 -3.12 0.83
N GLY A 81 0.55 -3.14 -0.47
CA GLY A 81 1.41 -3.80 -1.45
C GLY A 81 2.05 -2.82 -2.42
N SER A 82 3.36 -2.91 -2.62
CA SER A 82 4.07 -2.14 -3.65
C SER A 82 5.05 -2.99 -4.45
N PRO A 83 5.18 -2.77 -5.77
CA PRO A 83 6.36 -3.24 -6.47
C PRO A 83 7.59 -2.45 -6.02
N THR A 84 8.76 -3.07 -6.15
CA THR A 84 10.06 -2.42 -5.97
C THR A 84 10.50 -1.81 -7.28
N TYR A 85 10.37 -0.49 -7.42
CA TYR A 85 10.85 0.27 -8.57
C TYR A 85 12.03 1.14 -8.14
N ALA A 86 13.18 0.97 -8.80
CA ALA A 86 14.42 1.67 -8.45
C ALA A 86 14.77 1.60 -6.94
N SER A 87 14.67 0.41 -6.34
CA SER A 87 14.89 0.17 -4.90
C SER A 87 13.96 0.93 -3.95
N ASN A 88 12.78 1.30 -4.41
CA ASN A 88 11.79 2.00 -3.59
C ASN A 88 10.38 1.50 -3.91
N VAL A 89 9.39 1.99 -3.16
CA VAL A 89 7.97 1.87 -3.51
C VAL A 89 7.69 2.50 -4.88
N SER A 90 6.56 2.14 -5.49
CA SER A 90 6.13 2.78 -6.73
C SER A 90 5.84 4.27 -6.51
N GLY A 91 5.86 5.06 -7.59
CA GLY A 91 5.45 6.47 -7.53
C GLY A 91 4.03 6.65 -6.98
N LEU A 92 3.09 5.78 -7.39
CA LEU A 92 1.71 5.80 -6.89
C LEU A 92 1.63 5.54 -5.38
N MET A 93 2.39 4.58 -4.88
CA MET A 93 2.44 4.30 -3.44
C MET A 93 3.13 5.44 -2.69
N LYS A 94 4.15 6.07 -3.29
CA LYS A 94 4.80 7.25 -2.70
C LYS A 94 3.84 8.42 -2.61
N ASP A 95 3.00 8.64 -3.62
CA ASP A 95 1.96 9.68 -3.59
C ASP A 95 0.94 9.41 -2.48
N PHE A 96 0.52 8.15 -2.31
CA PHE A 96 -0.37 7.76 -1.21
C PHE A 96 0.27 8.01 0.16
N ILE A 97 1.54 7.64 0.33
CA ILE A 97 2.30 7.89 1.56
C ILE A 97 2.42 9.39 1.82
N ASP A 98 2.78 10.19 0.82
CA ASP A 98 2.99 11.64 0.98
C ASP A 98 1.69 12.40 1.23
N ARG A 99 0.59 11.97 0.62
CA ARG A 99 -0.76 12.50 0.87
C ARG A 99 -1.31 12.04 2.21
N GLY A 100 -0.95 10.85 2.64
CA GLY A 100 -1.35 10.25 3.90
C GLY A 100 -0.48 10.64 5.10
N HIS A 101 0.68 11.25 4.86
CA HIS A 101 1.57 11.71 5.90
C HIS A 101 0.81 12.68 6.82
N PHE A 102 0.84 12.39 8.13
CA PHE A 102 0.01 12.99 9.19
C PHE A 102 -1.45 12.53 9.31
N VAL A 103 -2.22 12.37 8.24
CA VAL A 103 -3.65 11.96 8.38
C VAL A 103 -3.79 10.44 8.46
N ILE A 104 -3.44 9.76 7.37
CA ILE A 104 -3.54 8.29 7.28
C ILE A 104 -2.60 7.63 8.28
N GLU A 105 -1.40 8.16 8.46
CA GLU A 105 -0.44 7.66 9.45
C GLU A 105 -1.05 7.60 10.86
N GLN A 106 -1.81 8.63 11.26
CA GLN A 106 -2.52 8.66 12.54
C GLN A 106 -3.66 7.62 12.60
N LEU A 107 -4.36 7.41 11.47
CA LEU A 107 -5.42 6.41 11.37
C LEU A 107 -4.89 4.98 11.46
N LEU A 108 -3.63 4.72 11.09
CA LEU A 108 -3.04 3.37 11.15
C LEU A 108 -2.71 2.93 12.58
N HIS A 109 -2.70 3.84 13.56
CA HIS A 109 -2.46 3.46 14.95
C HIS A 109 -3.49 2.45 15.44
N LYS A 110 -2.99 1.36 16.06
CA LYS A 110 -3.78 0.24 16.60
C LYS A 110 -4.52 -0.62 15.56
N LYS A 111 -4.29 -0.41 14.26
CA LYS A 111 -4.80 -1.31 13.21
C LYS A 111 -3.80 -2.43 12.93
N TYR A 112 -4.28 -3.58 12.48
CA TYR A 112 -3.40 -4.65 12.00
C TYR A 112 -2.85 -4.28 10.63
N CYS A 113 -1.52 -4.29 10.46
CA CYS A 113 -0.90 -3.91 9.20
C CYS A 113 -0.03 -5.04 8.64
N ILE A 114 -0.14 -5.27 7.33
CA ILE A 114 0.70 -6.21 6.59
C ILE A 114 1.32 -5.48 5.39
N THR A 115 2.64 -5.55 5.26
CA THR A 115 3.35 -5.00 4.10
C THR A 115 3.81 -6.07 3.14
N VAL A 116 3.60 -5.81 1.85
CA VAL A 116 4.00 -6.69 0.75
C VAL A 116 4.88 -5.91 -0.22
N ALA A 117 6.10 -6.39 -0.43
CA ALA A 117 6.95 -5.92 -1.51
C ALA A 117 7.23 -7.04 -2.50
N SER A 118 7.06 -6.73 -3.78
CA SER A 118 7.48 -7.61 -4.87
C SER A 118 8.60 -6.95 -5.66
N GLY A 119 9.71 -7.64 -5.88
CA GLY A 119 10.81 -7.18 -6.72
C GLY A 119 11.48 -8.33 -7.45
N GLU A 120 12.19 -8.01 -8.53
CA GLU A 120 12.87 -9.00 -9.37
C GLU A 120 14.35 -9.14 -8.99
N ASN A 121 15.04 -8.01 -8.77
CA ASN A 121 16.50 -8.00 -8.62
C ASN A 121 16.92 -7.68 -7.18
N TYR A 122 16.87 -6.40 -6.80
CA TYR A 122 17.36 -5.88 -5.53
C TYR A 122 16.41 -4.81 -4.99
N GLY A 123 16.66 -4.34 -3.76
CA GLY A 123 15.95 -3.21 -3.17
C GLY A 123 14.60 -3.53 -2.51
N SER A 124 14.10 -4.78 -2.58
CA SER A 124 12.81 -5.11 -1.94
C SER A 124 12.81 -4.96 -0.42
N GLN A 125 13.97 -5.11 0.22
CA GLN A 125 14.11 -4.82 1.65
C GLN A 125 13.96 -3.32 1.93
N ASP A 126 14.48 -2.47 1.06
CA ASP A 126 14.38 -1.01 1.22
C ASP A 126 12.96 -0.52 0.95
N THR A 127 12.28 -1.09 -0.04
CA THR A 127 10.84 -0.91 -0.25
C THR A 127 10.02 -1.26 1.00
N LEU A 128 10.33 -2.39 1.64
CA LEU A 128 9.64 -2.81 2.87
C LEU A 128 9.92 -1.87 4.03
N LYS A 129 11.15 -1.37 4.17
CA LYS A 129 11.47 -0.36 5.20
C LYS A 129 10.61 0.88 5.01
N VAL A 130 10.43 1.36 3.78
CA VAL A 130 9.59 2.53 3.48
C VAL A 130 8.13 2.28 3.87
N LEU A 131 7.57 1.12 3.52
CA LEU A 131 6.19 0.76 3.89
C LEU A 131 6.03 0.63 5.41
N LYS A 132 6.98 -0.02 6.10
CA LYS A 132 6.94 -0.20 7.56
C LYS A 132 7.05 1.11 8.33
N ASN A 133 7.88 2.03 7.84
CA ASN A 133 8.00 3.35 8.44
C ASN A 133 6.68 4.14 8.37
N PHE A 134 5.82 3.84 7.40
CA PHE A 134 4.53 4.52 7.25
C PHE A 134 3.45 3.99 8.20
N GLU A 135 3.45 2.69 8.52
CA GLU A 135 2.44 2.08 9.40
C GLU A 135 2.77 2.15 10.90
N SER A 136 4.00 2.57 11.27
CA SER A 136 4.47 2.68 12.66
C SER A 136 4.35 1.40 13.51
N SER A 137 4.07 0.24 12.91
CA SER A 137 3.96 -1.06 13.57
C SER A 137 5.11 -1.99 13.19
N GLU A 138 5.72 -2.65 14.18
CA GLU A 138 6.86 -3.56 13.97
C GLU A 138 6.48 -4.95 13.42
N GLU A 139 5.19 -5.28 13.27
CA GLU A 139 4.75 -6.66 13.08
C GLU A 139 4.21 -6.99 11.67
N SER A 140 4.82 -8.04 11.09
CA SER A 140 4.49 -8.79 9.87
C SER A 140 5.09 -8.31 8.53
N CYS A 141 5.83 -9.21 7.88
CA CYS A 141 6.59 -8.96 6.66
C CYS A 141 6.43 -10.15 5.71
N VAL A 142 5.94 -9.92 4.50
CA VAL A 142 5.86 -10.95 3.44
C VAL A 142 6.66 -10.49 2.22
N ILE A 143 7.77 -11.18 1.94
CA ILE A 143 8.66 -10.87 0.81
C ILE A 143 8.46 -11.91 -0.28
N PHE A 144 7.99 -11.49 -1.46
CA PHE A 144 7.87 -12.39 -2.61
C PHE A 144 8.93 -12.07 -3.66
N ARG A 145 9.76 -13.06 -3.99
CA ARG A 145 10.78 -12.98 -5.04
C ARG A 145 10.42 -13.92 -6.18
N ARG A 146 10.28 -13.38 -7.39
CA ARG A 146 10.13 -14.20 -8.60
C ARG A 146 11.53 -14.45 -9.18
N LYS A 147 11.99 -15.70 -9.18
CA LYS A 147 13.21 -16.10 -9.90
C LYS A 147 12.86 -16.19 -11.38
N ILE A 148 13.36 -15.26 -12.21
CA ILE A 148 13.27 -15.36 -13.66
C ILE A 148 14.46 -16.19 -14.12
N GLU A 149 14.23 -17.44 -14.54
CA GLU A 149 15.21 -18.17 -15.35
C GLU A 149 15.25 -17.48 -16.71
N ARG A 150 16.36 -16.78 -16.99
CA ARG A 150 16.64 -16.28 -18.35
C ARG A 150 16.88 -17.50 -19.24
N THR A 151 15.85 -17.99 -19.92
CA THR A 151 16.09 -18.81 -21.12
C THR A 151 16.70 -17.88 -22.16
N ALA A 152 17.98 -18.07 -22.44
CA ALA A 152 18.67 -17.36 -23.50
C ALA A 152 17.91 -17.60 -24.81
N PRO A 153 17.70 -16.57 -25.65
CA PRO A 153 17.21 -16.80 -27.00
C PRO A 153 18.29 -17.58 -27.77
N ASN A 154 17.88 -18.70 -28.38
CA ASN A 154 18.67 -19.46 -29.35
C ASN A 154 18.98 -18.61 -30.60
#